data_AF-A0A442WGL4-F1
#
_entry.id   AF-A0A442WGL4-F1
#
_cell.length_a   1.000
_cell.length_b   1.000
_cell.length_c   1.000
_cell.angle_alpha   90.00
_cell.angle_beta   90.00
_cell.angle_gamma   90.00
#
_symmetry.space_group_name_H-M   'P 1'
#
loop_
_entity.id
_entity.type
_entity.pdbx_description
1 polymer ?
#
loop_
_entity_poly.entity_id
_entity_poly.type
_entity_poly.pdbx_seq_one_letter_code
_entity_poly.pdbx_strand_id
1 'polypeptide(L)'
;FEVFSGLDLTKLQTQATIEQFAKQVRGADIALFFYAGHGLQVSGKNYLLPVDVALEDETSLDFEAVSVDFVLRQMSRETSISMVFLDACRDNPLAEVLAKT
;
A
#
# COMPACT_ATOMS: atom_id res chain seq x y z
N PHE A 1 -19.27 8.05 2.77
CA PHE A 1 -18.26 7.24 2.06
C PHE A 1 -18.82 5.84 1.91
N GLU A 2 -18.72 5.26 0.71
CA GLU A 2 -18.74 3.81 0.56
C GLU A 2 -17.36 3.28 0.97
N VAL A 3 -17.31 2.23 1.79
CA VAL A 3 -16.08 1.81 2.47
C VAL A 3 -15.75 0.36 2.12
N PHE A 4 -14.51 0.15 1.68
CA PHE A 4 -13.90 -1.16 1.48
C PHE A 4 -12.83 -1.34 2.54
N SER A 5 -12.91 -2.42 3.32
CA SER A 5 -12.00 -2.69 4.43
C SER A 5 -11.48 -4.12 4.38
N GLY A 6 -10.30 -4.33 4.94
CA GLY A 6 -9.73 -5.65 5.19
C GLY A 6 -8.79 -5.61 6.38
N LEU A 7 -8.57 -6.79 6.96
CA LEU A 7 -7.67 -7.01 8.09
C LEU A 7 -6.74 -8.16 7.72
N ASP A 8 -5.47 -8.03 8.08
CA ASP A 8 -4.44 -9.04 7.83
C ASP A 8 -4.45 -9.58 6.39
N LEU A 9 -4.52 -8.65 5.43
CA LEU A 9 -4.63 -9.00 4.01
C LEU A 9 -3.29 -9.47 3.45
N THR A 10 -3.36 -10.51 2.63
CA THR A 10 -2.25 -10.90 1.75
C THR A 10 -2.02 -9.87 0.65
N LYS A 11 -0.89 -9.96 -0.08
CA LYS A 11 -0.64 -9.08 -1.22
C LYS A 11 -1.77 -9.14 -2.23
N LEU A 12 -2.18 -10.35 -2.60
CA LEU A 12 -3.23 -10.58 -3.58
C LEU A 12 -4.58 -10.01 -3.11
N GLN A 13 -4.92 -10.21 -1.84
CA GLN A 13 -6.14 -9.65 -1.26
C GLN A 13 -6.09 -8.12 -1.22
N THR A 14 -4.96 -7.53 -0.82
CA THR A 14 -4.76 -6.08 -0.80
C THR A 14 -4.98 -5.47 -2.18
N GLN A 15 -4.37 -6.06 -3.21
CA GLN A 15 -4.54 -5.62 -4.60
C GLN A 15 -5.99 -5.75 -5.08
N ALA A 16 -6.66 -6.86 -4.76
CA ALA A 16 -8.05 -7.07 -5.11
C ALA A 16 -8.98 -6.04 -4.43
N THR A 17 -8.75 -5.72 -3.16
CA THR A 17 -9.50 -4.68 -2.44
C THR A 17 -9.27 -3.30 -3.06
N ILE A 18 -8.03 -2.96 -3.42
CA ILE A 18 -7.71 -1.71 -4.12
C ILE A 18 -8.39 -1.65 -5.49
N GLU A 19 -8.45 -2.76 -6.23
CA GLU A 19 -9.14 -2.82 -7.53
C GLU A 19 -10.65 -2.59 -7.38
N GLN A 20 -11.29 -3.22 -6.39
CA GLN A 20 -12.71 -3.01 -6.09
C GLN A 20 -12.99 -1.56 -5.71
N PHE A 21 -12.16 -0.99 -4.84
CA PHE A 21 -12.24 0.42 -4.46
C PHE A 21 -12.07 1.33 -5.69
N ALA A 22 -11.05 1.11 -6.51
CA ALA A 22 -10.78 1.93 -7.70
C ALA A 22 -11.95 1.95 -8.70
N LYS A 23 -12.67 0.82 -8.83
CA LYS A 23 -13.89 0.76 -9.66
C LYS A 23 -15.01 1.65 -9.16
N GLN A 24 -15.14 1.83 -7.83
CA GLN A 24 -16.15 2.72 -7.23
C GLN A 24 -15.71 4.18 -7.14
N VAL A 25 -14.41 4.46 -7.14
CA VAL A 25 -13.89 5.84 -7.10
C VAL A 25 -14.25 6.63 -8.36
N ARG A 26 -14.56 5.98 -9.49
CA ARG A 26 -14.95 6.63 -10.73
C ARG A 26 -16.16 7.55 -10.54
N GLY A 27 -15.92 8.86 -10.65
CA GLY A 27 -16.95 9.89 -10.52
C GLY A 27 -17.18 10.36 -9.09
N ALA A 28 -16.36 9.93 -8.13
CA ALA A 28 -16.40 10.43 -6.76
C ALA A 28 -15.67 11.79 -6.64
N ASP A 29 -16.23 12.71 -5.87
CA ASP A 29 -15.57 14.00 -5.56
C ASP A 29 -14.31 13.82 -4.71
N ILE A 30 -14.33 12.83 -3.82
CA ILE A 30 -13.28 12.55 -2.84
C ILE A 30 -13.01 11.04 -2.78
N ALA A 31 -11.75 10.66 -2.92
CA ALA A 31 -11.26 9.33 -2.60
C ALA A 31 -10.35 9.38 -1.37
N LEU A 32 -10.57 8.46 -0.44
CA LEU A 32 -9.77 8.32 0.77
C LEU A 32 -9.21 6.90 0.84
N PHE A 33 -7.91 6.80 1.06
CA PHE A 33 -7.24 5.55 1.41
C PHE A 33 -6.62 5.67 2.80
N PHE A 34 -6.87 4.67 3.63
CA PHE A 34 -6.30 4.54 4.96
C PHE A 34 -5.61 3.19 5.08
N TYR A 35 -4.40 3.18 5.63
CA TYR A 35 -3.67 1.96 5.95
C TYR A 35 -3.03 2.10 7.33
N ALA A 36 -3.13 1.04 8.13
CA ALA A 36 -2.42 0.90 9.40
C ALA A 36 -1.69 -0.45 9.42
N GLY A 37 -0.38 -0.44 9.68
CA GLY A 37 0.43 -1.66 9.63
C GLY A 37 1.91 -1.39 9.37
N HIS A 38 2.62 -2.41 8.87
CA HIS A 38 4.05 -2.29 8.55
C HIS A 38 4.24 -1.57 7.21
N GLY A 39 4.97 -0.46 7.26
CA GLY A 39 5.43 0.28 6.09
C GLY A 39 6.93 0.12 5.92
N LEU A 40 7.41 0.40 4.72
CA LEU A 40 8.82 0.52 4.42
C LEU A 40 9.05 1.66 3.44
N GLN A 41 10.11 2.44 3.66
CA GLN A 41 10.59 3.42 2.70
C GLN A 41 11.99 3.05 2.18
N VAL A 42 12.10 2.87 0.86
CA VAL A 42 13.38 2.64 0.16
C VAL A 42 13.50 3.63 -0.99
N SER A 43 14.64 4.31 -1.08
CA SER A 43 14.94 5.27 -2.16
C SER A 43 13.83 6.31 -2.39
N GLY A 44 13.19 6.77 -1.31
CA GLY A 44 12.12 7.77 -1.36
C GLY A 44 10.73 7.24 -1.74
N LYS A 45 10.60 5.93 -2.05
CA LYS A 45 9.31 5.29 -2.33
C LYS A 45 8.76 4.62 -1.07
N ASN A 46 7.46 4.77 -0.85
CA ASN A 46 6.76 4.12 0.27
C ASN A 46 6.07 2.84 -0.21
N TYR A 47 6.20 1.80 0.61
CA TYR A 47 5.63 0.48 0.39
C TYR A 47 4.80 0.08 1.61
N LEU A 48 3.64 -0.49 1.36
CA LEU A 48 2.80 -1.16 2.34
C LEU A 48 3.18 -2.63 2.33
N LEU A 49 3.36 -3.23 3.51
CA LEU A 49 3.72 -4.64 3.64
C LEU A 49 2.47 -5.47 3.98
N PRO A 50 2.03 -6.37 3.09
CA PRO A 50 0.99 -7.34 3.39
C PRO A 50 1.46 -8.38 4.41
N VAL A 51 0.54 -9.15 5.00
CA VAL A 51 0.90 -10.09 6.07
C VAL A 51 1.71 -11.31 5.60
N ASP A 52 1.66 -11.61 4.31
CA ASP A 52 2.39 -12.71 3.67
C ASP A 52 3.67 -12.26 2.97
N VAL A 53 4.14 -11.04 3.24
CA VAL A 53 5.35 -10.50 2.62
C VAL A 53 6.58 -11.36 2.92
N ALA A 54 7.35 -11.70 1.88
CA ALA A 54 8.61 -12.42 2.00
C ALA A 54 9.74 -11.60 1.37
N LEU A 55 10.47 -10.81 2.18
CA LEU A 55 11.55 -9.95 1.69
C LEU A 55 12.90 -10.64 1.84
N GLU A 56 13.52 -10.99 0.71
CA GLU A 56 14.90 -11.50 0.68
C GLU A 56 15.90 -10.35 0.44
N ASP A 57 15.54 -9.39 -0.41
CA ASP A 57 16.35 -8.22 -0.75
C ASP A 57 15.48 -7.02 -1.18
N GLU A 58 16.12 -5.90 -1.54
CA GLU A 58 15.43 -4.71 -2.05
C GLU A 58 14.65 -4.97 -3.35
N THR A 59 15.13 -5.89 -4.20
CA THR A 59 14.47 -6.18 -5.48
C THR A 59 13.14 -6.90 -5.29
N SER A 60 13.01 -7.64 -4.19
CA SER A 60 11.80 -8.35 -3.78
C SER A 60 10.64 -7.39 -3.48
N LEU A 61 10.91 -6.11 -3.15
CA LEU A 61 9.88 -5.14 -2.77
C LEU A 61 8.84 -4.89 -3.85
N ASP A 62 9.27 -4.80 -5.10
CA ASP A 62 8.34 -4.56 -6.21
C ASP A 62 7.43 -5.79 -6.46
N PHE A 63 7.87 -6.98 -6.04
CA PHE A 63 7.16 -8.26 -6.21
C PHE A 63 6.35 -8.72 -5.01
N GLU A 64 6.67 -8.25 -3.80
CA GLU A 64 6.07 -8.76 -2.55
C GLU A 64 5.32 -7.66 -1.76
N ALA A 65 5.65 -6.39 -1.98
CA ALA A 65 4.96 -5.27 -1.33
C ALA A 65 3.95 -4.58 -2.26
N VAL A 66 3.21 -3.61 -1.72
CA VAL A 66 2.31 -2.74 -2.47
C VAL A 66 2.82 -1.30 -2.38
N SER A 67 3.21 -0.73 -3.53
CA SER A 67 3.65 0.67 -3.57
C SER A 67 2.50 1.64 -3.28
N VAL A 68 2.74 2.65 -2.45
CA VAL A 68 1.77 3.73 -2.20
C VAL A 68 1.49 4.53 -3.48
N ASP A 69 2.48 4.70 -4.35
CA ASP A 69 2.30 5.37 -5.65
C ASP A 69 1.34 4.59 -6.56
N PHE A 70 1.29 3.26 -6.45
CA PHE A 70 0.28 2.47 -7.17
C PHE A 70 -1.13 2.83 -6.69
N VAL A 71 -1.35 2.93 -5.37
CA VAL A 71 -2.64 3.31 -4.78
C VAL A 71 -3.05 4.72 -5.21
N LEU A 72 -2.14 5.68 -5.10
CA LEU A 72 -2.36 7.07 -5.53
C LEU A 72 -2.75 7.16 -7.00
N ARG A 73 -2.09 6.39 -7.88
CA ARG A 73 -2.45 6.34 -9.31
C ARG A 73 -3.82 5.73 -9.57
N GLN A 74 -4.28 4.78 -8.76
CA GLN A 74 -5.64 4.26 -8.91
C GLN A 74 -6.68 5.30 -8.48
N MET A 75 -6.38 6.11 -7.47
CA MET A 75 -7.28 7.17 -6.98
C MET A 75 -7.33 8.38 -7.93
N SER A 76 -6.16 8.92 -8.30
CA SER A 76 -6.06 10.21 -9.00
C SER A 76 -6.58 10.19 -10.44
N ARG A 77 -6.74 9.01 -11.04
CA ARG A 77 -7.33 8.85 -12.38
C ARG A 77 -8.83 9.14 -12.40
N GLU A 78 -9.50 9.05 -11.25
CA GLU A 78 -10.93 8.84 -11.19
C GLU A 78 -11.65 9.82 -10.23
N THR A 79 -10.91 10.64 -9.45
CA THR A 79 -11.45 11.62 -8.49
C THR A 79 -10.72 12.98 -8.51
N SER A 80 -11.41 14.05 -8.08
CA SER A 80 -10.83 15.39 -7.95
C SER A 80 -9.93 15.56 -6.72
N ILE A 81 -10.23 14.88 -5.62
CA ILE A 81 -9.45 14.98 -4.37
C ILE A 81 -9.08 13.58 -3.88
N SER A 82 -7.77 13.30 -3.83
CA SER A 82 -7.23 12.05 -3.28
C SER A 82 -6.54 12.31 -1.95
N MET A 83 -6.97 11.60 -0.90
CA MET A 83 -6.37 11.67 0.44
C MET A 83 -5.82 10.31 0.85
N VAL A 84 -4.55 10.27 1.27
CA VAL A 84 -3.89 9.06 1.74
C VAL A 84 -3.42 9.29 3.17
N PHE A 85 -3.86 8.41 4.08
CA PHE A 85 -3.47 8.39 5.47
C PHE A 85 -2.75 7.07 5.75
N LEU A 86 -1.49 7.16 6.21
CA LEU A 86 -0.66 6.01 6.54
C LEU A 86 -0.31 6.07 8.02
N ASP A 87 -0.83 5.13 8.79
CA ASP A 87 -0.45 4.85 10.17
C ASP A 87 0.52 3.65 10.18
N ALA A 88 1.72 3.90 9.68
CA ALA A 88 2.72 2.88 9.48
C ALA A 88 4.09 3.39 9.89
N CYS A 89 4.89 2.50 10.49
CA CYS A 89 6.31 2.79 10.69
C CYS A 89 6.96 3.01 9.32
N ARG A 90 7.73 4.09 9.19
CA ARG A 90 8.48 4.43 7.95
C ARG A 90 9.98 4.18 8.11
N ASP A 91 10.34 3.41 9.14
CA ASP A 91 11.69 2.94 9.34
C ASP A 91 12.04 1.87 8.29
N ASN A 92 13.32 1.55 8.13
CA ASN A 92 13.78 0.56 7.15
C ASN A 92 13.98 -0.82 7.82
N PRO A 93 12.93 -1.68 7.96
CA PRO A 93 13.09 -3.02 8.50
C PRO A 93 14.03 -3.92 7.68
N LEU A 94 14.30 -3.59 6.40
CA LEU A 94 15.26 -4.31 5.58
C LEU A 94 16.68 -4.22 6.17
N ALA A 95 17.01 -3.10 6.83
CA ALA A 95 18.27 -2.97 7.56
C ALA A 95 18.38 -4.00 8.71
N GLU A 96 17.28 -4.34 9.37
CA GLU A 96 17.26 -5.35 10.44
C GLU A 96 17.33 -6.78 9.91
N VAL A 97 16.71 -7.04 8.75
CA VAL A 97 16.76 -8.35 8.08
C VAL A 97 18.17 -8.61 7.53
N LEU A 98 18.77 -7.64 6.84
CA LEU A 98 20.11 -7.75 6.27
C LEU A 98 21.21 -7.74 7.34
N ALA A 99 20.99 -7.13 8.50
CA ALA A 99 21.96 -7.16 9.61
C ALA A 99 22.05 -8.52 10.33
N LYS A 100 21.13 -9.46 10.05
CA LYS A 100 21.11 -10.80 10.67
C LYS A 100 21.75 -11.90 9.82
N THR A 101 22.31 -11.55 8.66
CA THR A 101 23.11 -12.41 7.77
C THR A 101 24.56 -11.97 7.74
#